data_AF-A0A0T5X8D0-F1
#
_entry.id   AF-A0A0T5X8D0-F1
#
_cell.length_a   1.000
_cell.length_b   1.000
_cell.length_c   1.000
_cell.angle_alpha   90.00
_cell.angle_beta   90.00
_cell.angle_gamma   90.00
#
_symmetry.space_group_name_H-M   'P 1'
#
loop_
_entity.id
_entity.type
_entity.pdbx_description
1 polymer ?
#
loop_
_entity_poly.entity_id
_entity_poly.type
_entity_poly.pdbx_seq_one_letter_code
_entity_poly.pdbx_strand_id
1 'polypeptide(L)'
;MEKLKRILSQIDGRGYKAYKELQGKTFRFPRYSLCFQYIQGDPFAPPSQVALSIPLKSAGFREELFSNKIRRIALEDFLARSVDKAIEKANGKRRGSGKSGLIAIDVPKQEVIERTCMRIFQDRIEARLFIGLPARGRRIAGDEAMEMFFEDLPEIAESSLFIEVLSKSDIRRHVCVVEDQDALRSQLEERGLVAFIANGSLLPRRSGVDQRPLKKDEAVLFESPPSMEVELNAPNAGKIRGMGIPRGITLIVGGGFHGKSTLLSAIERSVYDHIPDDGREYVVTLRSAVKIRAEDGRRVECVDISPFISNLPFGKDTLRFRTDNASGSTSQAANIIEAIEAGAKLLLLDEDTSATNFMIRDARMQRLVAANREPITPFIDRARQLFEILGVSTVLVMGGSGDYFDIADRVVLMDHYRPQDVTSKAREIAGELPSQRVPAESELPKLSNARIPLPESFNPMIGKKVTVRSRGKDHIQFGRTTIDLTYVEQIAEESQTRAIGGLLLYAVRNGIIDGKRSVHEIVKALEERIDAEGLEVASPFARPSADYARPRPEEICAAINRLRTLVVR
;
A
#
# COMPACT_ATOMS: atom_id res chain seq x y z
N MET A 1 24.05 -21.95 -22.59
CA MET A 1 22.93 -22.79 -23.06
C MET A 1 23.29 -24.27 -22.98
N GLU A 2 24.30 -24.75 -23.72
CA GLU A 2 24.69 -26.18 -23.78
C GLU A 2 25.01 -26.82 -22.42
N LYS A 3 25.65 -26.08 -21.50
CA LYS A 3 25.89 -26.56 -20.13
C LYS A 3 24.59 -26.85 -19.36
N LEU A 4 23.55 -26.04 -19.56
CA LEU A 4 22.24 -26.27 -18.92
C LEU A 4 21.56 -27.51 -19.51
N LYS A 5 21.56 -27.65 -20.85
CA LYS A 5 21.04 -28.84 -21.53
C LYS A 5 21.68 -30.12 -20.98
N ARG A 6 23.01 -30.14 -20.91
CA ARG A 6 23.77 -31.28 -20.38
C ARG A 6 23.38 -31.62 -18.94
N ILE A 7 23.22 -30.63 -18.07
CA ILE A 7 22.80 -30.86 -16.68
C ILE A 7 21.39 -31.45 -16.66
N LEU A 8 20.43 -30.87 -17.39
CA LEU A 8 19.04 -31.33 -17.41
C LEU A 8 18.93 -32.78 -17.93
N SER A 9 19.64 -33.13 -19.00
CA SER A 9 19.69 -34.51 -19.50
C SER A 9 20.34 -35.48 -18.51
N GLN A 10 21.34 -35.03 -17.74
CA GLN A 10 22.01 -35.89 -16.74
C GLN A 10 21.16 -36.17 -15.51
N ILE A 11 20.31 -35.21 -15.11
CA ILE A 11 19.46 -35.31 -13.92
C ILE A 11 18.05 -35.83 -14.24
N ASP A 12 17.72 -36.04 -15.52
CA ASP A 12 16.44 -36.62 -15.92
C ASP A 12 16.16 -37.96 -15.22
N GLY A 13 14.91 -38.16 -14.80
CA GLY A 13 14.46 -39.34 -14.06
C GLY A 13 15.04 -39.48 -12.63
N ARG A 14 16.02 -38.66 -12.23
CA ARG A 14 16.58 -38.68 -10.87
C ARG A 14 15.61 -38.08 -9.85
N GLY A 15 15.92 -38.27 -8.58
CA GLY A 15 15.18 -37.64 -7.49
C GLY A 15 15.25 -36.11 -7.55
N TYR A 16 14.15 -35.46 -7.22
CA TYR A 16 13.94 -34.01 -7.38
C TYR A 16 15.04 -33.11 -6.80
N LYS A 17 15.70 -33.55 -5.72
CA LYS A 17 16.83 -32.84 -5.10
C LYS A 17 17.98 -32.58 -6.09
N ALA A 18 18.11 -33.34 -7.18
CA ALA A 18 19.15 -33.11 -8.18
C ALA A 18 19.06 -31.73 -8.86
N TYR A 19 17.88 -31.09 -8.90
CA TYR A 19 17.75 -29.71 -9.35
C TYR A 19 18.57 -28.71 -8.51
N LYS A 20 18.93 -29.04 -7.26
CA LYS A 20 19.78 -28.18 -6.43
C LYS A 20 21.14 -27.88 -7.07
N GLU A 21 21.59 -28.72 -8.00
CA GLU A 21 22.79 -28.46 -8.78
C GLU A 21 22.71 -27.16 -9.59
N LEU A 22 21.51 -26.67 -9.92
CA LEU A 22 21.32 -25.40 -10.65
C LEU A 22 21.49 -24.17 -9.76
N GLN A 23 21.31 -24.29 -8.43
CA GLN A 23 21.21 -23.14 -7.54
C GLN A 23 22.50 -22.29 -7.56
N GLY A 24 22.37 -21.03 -7.97
CA GLY A 24 23.48 -20.06 -8.06
C GLY A 24 24.25 -20.08 -9.35
N LYS A 25 23.90 -20.97 -10.29
CA LYS A 25 24.51 -20.99 -11.60
C LYS A 25 23.82 -19.99 -12.51
N THR A 26 24.64 -19.33 -13.32
CA THR A 26 24.20 -18.46 -14.41
C THR A 26 24.54 -19.11 -15.74
N PHE A 27 23.58 -19.12 -16.66
CA PHE A 27 23.72 -19.70 -17.98
C PHE A 27 23.44 -18.63 -19.03
N ARG A 28 24.37 -18.45 -19.97
CA ARG A 28 24.21 -17.52 -21.08
C ARG A 28 23.33 -18.11 -22.18
N PHE A 29 22.30 -17.40 -22.55
CA PHE A 29 21.47 -17.59 -23.75
C PHE A 29 21.88 -16.56 -24.81
N PRO A 30 21.40 -16.67 -26.07
CA PRO A 30 21.78 -15.74 -27.13
C PRO A 30 21.49 -14.27 -26.77
N ARG A 31 20.30 -13.98 -26.23
CA ARG A 31 19.85 -12.60 -25.95
C ARG A 31 19.84 -12.20 -24.47
N TYR A 32 19.95 -13.17 -23.55
CA TYR A 32 19.88 -12.93 -22.11
C TYR A 32 20.77 -13.90 -21.32
N SER A 33 20.91 -13.66 -20.02
CA SER A 33 21.50 -14.62 -19.07
C SER A 33 20.45 -15.08 -18.07
N LEU A 34 20.41 -16.37 -17.78
CA LEU A 34 19.50 -16.98 -16.82
C LEU A 34 20.26 -17.37 -15.55
N CYS A 35 19.92 -16.76 -14.43
CA CYS A 35 20.46 -17.08 -13.11
C CYS A 35 19.43 -17.80 -12.24
N PHE A 36 19.78 -18.97 -11.71
CA PHE A 36 18.93 -19.72 -10.79
C PHE A 36 19.15 -19.24 -9.35
N GLN A 37 18.33 -18.30 -8.89
CA GLN A 37 18.47 -17.68 -7.58
C GLN A 37 18.05 -18.61 -6.43
N TYR A 38 16.97 -19.34 -6.58
CA TYR A 38 16.52 -20.29 -5.57
C TYR A 38 15.91 -21.50 -6.25
N ILE A 39 16.21 -22.68 -5.73
CA ILE A 39 15.64 -23.94 -6.23
C ILE A 39 14.72 -24.52 -5.18
N GLN A 40 13.47 -24.78 -5.56
CA GLN A 40 12.49 -25.39 -4.65
C GLN A 40 12.93 -26.79 -4.22
N GLY A 41 12.65 -27.16 -2.96
CA GLY A 41 13.11 -28.44 -2.38
C GLY A 41 12.27 -29.65 -2.80
N ASP A 42 11.05 -29.42 -3.27
CA ASP A 42 10.05 -30.41 -3.67
C ASP A 42 9.07 -29.78 -4.69
N PRO A 43 8.41 -30.55 -5.59
CA PRO A 43 7.47 -30.02 -6.58
C PRO A 43 6.23 -29.29 -6.03
N PHE A 44 5.89 -29.51 -4.75
CA PHE A 44 4.77 -28.87 -4.07
C PHE A 44 5.18 -27.66 -3.23
N ALA A 45 6.49 -27.37 -3.13
CA ALA A 45 7.02 -26.23 -2.40
C ALA A 45 6.75 -24.89 -3.13
N PRO A 46 7.03 -23.73 -2.51
CA PRO A 46 7.10 -22.47 -3.23
C PRO A 46 8.07 -22.58 -4.43
N PRO A 47 7.68 -22.08 -5.62
CA PRO A 47 8.45 -22.21 -6.85
C PRO A 47 9.91 -21.79 -6.73
N SER A 48 10.74 -22.34 -7.61
CA SER A 48 12.10 -21.83 -7.81
C SER A 48 12.06 -20.37 -8.26
N GLN A 49 13.07 -19.59 -7.94
CA GLN A 49 13.22 -18.22 -8.43
C GLN A 49 14.39 -18.15 -9.40
N VAL A 50 14.16 -17.52 -10.54
CA VAL A 50 15.20 -17.25 -11.53
C VAL A 50 15.22 -15.77 -11.88
N ALA A 51 16.37 -15.27 -12.34
CA ALA A 51 16.50 -13.95 -12.91
C ALA A 51 16.93 -14.07 -14.38
N LEU A 52 16.15 -13.45 -15.26
CA LEU A 52 16.50 -13.17 -16.64
C LEU A 52 17.16 -11.81 -16.70
N SER A 53 18.40 -11.75 -17.17
CA SER A 53 19.15 -10.51 -17.30
C SER A 53 19.48 -10.23 -18.76
N ILE A 54 19.06 -9.05 -19.24
CA ILE A 54 19.28 -8.57 -20.61
C ILE A 54 20.12 -7.30 -20.55
N PRO A 55 21.24 -7.20 -21.29
CA PRO A 55 21.99 -5.96 -21.40
C PRO A 55 21.10 -4.82 -21.90
N LEU A 56 21.11 -3.67 -21.24
CA LEU A 56 20.20 -2.56 -21.52
C LEU A 56 20.33 -2.08 -22.97
N LYS A 57 21.56 -2.04 -23.48
CA LYS A 57 21.87 -1.73 -24.89
C LYS A 57 21.18 -2.69 -25.87
N SER A 58 21.10 -3.97 -25.53
CA SER A 58 20.44 -4.99 -26.35
C SER A 58 18.92 -4.93 -26.23
N ALA A 59 18.39 -4.49 -25.09
CA ALA A 59 16.96 -4.30 -24.86
C ALA A 59 16.40 -3.09 -25.61
N GLY A 60 17.25 -2.09 -25.91
CA GLY A 60 16.93 -0.96 -26.80
C GLY A 60 16.12 0.17 -26.16
N PHE A 61 15.86 0.12 -24.86
CA PHE A 61 15.20 1.21 -24.14
C PHE A 61 16.12 2.41 -24.00
N ARG A 62 15.62 3.59 -24.38
CA ARG A 62 16.36 4.86 -24.29
C ARG A 62 16.28 5.41 -22.87
N GLU A 63 17.35 6.07 -22.43
CA GLU A 63 17.48 6.67 -21.10
C GLU A 63 16.32 7.61 -20.73
N GLU A 64 15.75 8.30 -21.72
CA GLU A 64 14.57 9.16 -21.52
C GLU A 64 13.39 8.41 -20.90
N LEU A 65 13.27 7.09 -21.04
CA LEU A 65 12.17 6.31 -20.43
C LEU A 65 12.40 5.98 -18.95
N PHE A 66 13.60 6.19 -18.42
CA PHE A 66 13.97 5.87 -17.04
C PHE A 66 14.95 6.89 -16.46
N SER A 67 14.89 8.14 -16.94
CA SER A 67 15.81 9.23 -16.60
C SER A 67 15.70 9.70 -15.14
N ASN A 68 14.58 9.40 -14.48
CA ASN A 68 14.34 9.69 -13.08
C ASN A 68 13.69 8.48 -12.39
N LYS A 69 13.58 8.53 -11.05
CA LYS A 69 13.06 7.43 -10.23
C LYS A 69 11.64 7.02 -10.65
N ILE A 70 10.73 7.98 -10.87
CA ILE A 70 9.34 7.67 -11.19
C ILE A 70 9.18 7.07 -12.58
N ARG A 71 9.90 7.58 -13.59
CA ARG A 71 9.91 7.01 -14.94
C ARG A 71 10.51 5.61 -14.97
N ARG A 72 11.58 5.37 -14.19
CA ARG A 72 12.15 4.02 -14.01
C ARG A 72 11.11 3.05 -13.44
N ILE A 73 10.43 3.43 -12.36
CA ILE A 73 9.37 2.60 -11.74
C ILE A 73 8.24 2.32 -12.74
N ALA A 74 7.81 3.32 -13.51
CA ALA A 74 6.77 3.17 -14.52
C ALA A 74 7.19 2.21 -15.65
N LEU A 75 8.44 2.29 -16.11
CA LEU A 75 8.95 1.36 -17.13
C LEU A 75 9.10 -0.07 -16.56
N GLU A 76 9.57 -0.21 -15.33
CA GLU A 76 9.63 -1.51 -14.63
C GLU A 76 8.23 -2.14 -14.50
N ASP A 77 7.21 -1.36 -14.14
CA ASP A 77 5.81 -1.81 -14.06
C ASP A 77 5.27 -2.25 -15.42
N PHE A 78 5.48 -1.44 -16.47
CA PHE A 78 5.07 -1.78 -17.83
C PHE A 78 5.71 -3.09 -18.32
N LEU A 79 7.00 -3.28 -18.06
CA LEU A 79 7.72 -4.49 -18.47
C LEU A 79 7.26 -5.71 -17.67
N ALA A 80 6.99 -5.58 -16.37
CA ALA A 80 6.43 -6.68 -15.58
C ALA A 80 5.08 -7.16 -16.16
N ARG A 81 4.20 -6.22 -16.54
CA ARG A 81 2.92 -6.53 -17.21
C ARG A 81 3.11 -7.13 -18.59
N SER A 82 4.13 -6.70 -19.32
CA SER A 82 4.44 -7.25 -20.64
C SER A 82 4.91 -8.69 -20.54
N VAL A 83 5.75 -9.00 -19.54
CA VAL A 83 6.18 -10.37 -19.24
C VAL A 83 4.99 -11.22 -18.82
N ASP A 84 4.10 -10.71 -17.97
CA ASP A 84 2.90 -11.42 -17.55
C ASP A 84 2.00 -11.80 -18.74
N LYS A 85 1.71 -10.82 -19.62
CA LYS A 85 0.97 -11.08 -20.87
C LYS A 85 1.66 -12.09 -21.78
N ALA A 86 2.99 -12.08 -21.84
CA ALA A 86 3.75 -13.06 -22.61
C ALA A 86 3.67 -14.46 -21.99
N ILE A 87 3.73 -14.57 -20.66
CA ILE A 87 3.50 -15.83 -19.93
C ILE A 87 2.08 -16.35 -20.20
N GLU A 88 1.06 -15.49 -20.14
CA GLU A 88 -0.33 -15.87 -20.40
C GLU A 88 -0.55 -16.40 -21.82
N LYS A 89 0.15 -15.83 -22.82
CA LYS A 89 0.10 -16.26 -24.22
C LYS A 89 0.90 -17.53 -24.46
N ALA A 90 2.09 -17.62 -23.88
CA ALA A 90 2.96 -18.77 -23.99
C ALA A 90 2.34 -20.00 -23.32
N ASN A 91 1.45 -19.81 -22.32
CA ASN A 91 0.82 -20.81 -21.45
C ASN A 91 0.94 -22.26 -21.97
N GLY A 92 2.09 -22.83 -21.66
CA GLY A 92 2.38 -24.24 -21.77
C GLY A 92 1.46 -25.01 -20.83
N LYS A 93 0.99 -26.15 -21.32
CA LYS A 93 0.15 -27.11 -20.60
C LYS A 93 0.72 -27.39 -19.20
N ARG A 94 -0.11 -27.72 -18.21
CA ARG A 94 0.37 -28.17 -16.89
C ARG A 94 1.32 -29.37 -17.04
N ARG A 95 2.63 -29.18 -16.88
CA ARG A 95 3.69 -30.18 -17.18
C ARG A 95 4.01 -31.11 -16.00
N GLY A 96 3.00 -31.79 -15.45
CA GLY A 96 3.17 -32.81 -14.40
C GLY A 96 2.52 -32.48 -13.06
N SER A 97 3.19 -32.82 -11.95
CA SER A 97 2.60 -32.77 -10.59
C SER A 97 2.80 -31.43 -9.87
N GLY A 98 1.85 -31.03 -9.01
CA GLY A 98 1.99 -29.86 -8.16
C GLY A 98 2.05 -28.54 -8.95
N LYS A 99 3.14 -27.80 -8.79
CA LYS A 99 3.42 -26.55 -9.52
C LYS A 99 4.26 -26.77 -10.79
N SER A 100 4.49 -28.01 -11.21
CA SER A 100 5.29 -28.33 -12.41
C SER A 100 4.73 -27.65 -13.65
N GLY A 101 5.58 -26.99 -14.43
CA GLY A 101 5.16 -26.24 -15.62
C GLY A 101 4.87 -24.76 -15.34
N LEU A 102 4.77 -24.33 -14.08
CA LEU A 102 4.46 -22.95 -13.75
C LEU A 102 5.61 -22.02 -14.17
N ILE A 103 5.28 -20.97 -14.92
CA ILE A 103 6.08 -19.75 -15.04
C ILE A 103 5.19 -18.61 -14.56
N ALA A 104 5.69 -17.77 -13.66
CA ALA A 104 4.95 -16.62 -13.16
C ALA A 104 5.89 -15.46 -12.82
N ILE A 105 5.37 -14.24 -12.86
CA ILE A 105 6.01 -13.04 -12.34
C ILE A 105 5.10 -12.43 -11.26
N ASP A 106 5.66 -11.65 -10.33
CA ASP A 106 4.84 -10.88 -9.39
C ASP A 106 4.21 -9.70 -10.13
N VAL A 107 2.91 -9.82 -10.46
CA VAL A 107 2.23 -8.88 -11.36
C VAL A 107 1.59 -7.74 -10.58
N PRO A 108 1.83 -6.49 -10.99
CA PRO A 108 1.12 -5.35 -10.43
C PRO A 108 -0.37 -5.34 -10.82
N LYS A 109 -1.26 -4.97 -9.89
CA LYS A 109 -2.69 -4.80 -10.18
C LYS A 109 -2.98 -3.44 -10.82
N GLN A 110 -3.85 -2.62 -10.24
CA GLN A 110 -4.16 -1.30 -10.80
C GLN A 110 -3.11 -0.27 -10.41
N GLU A 111 -2.45 -0.48 -9.28
CA GLU A 111 -1.46 0.41 -8.68
C GLU A 111 -0.05 0.16 -9.25
N VAL A 112 0.66 1.25 -9.53
CA VAL A 112 2.07 1.28 -9.93
C VAL A 112 2.91 1.52 -8.68
N ILE A 113 3.67 0.50 -8.28
CA ILE A 113 4.48 0.46 -7.04
C ILE A 113 5.87 -0.06 -7.42
N GLU A 114 6.92 0.52 -6.82
CA GLU A 114 8.29 0.01 -6.96
C GLU A 114 8.36 -1.45 -6.48
N ARG A 115 8.86 -2.34 -7.35
CA ARG A 115 8.90 -3.79 -7.11
C ARG A 115 10.27 -4.39 -7.34
N THR A 116 10.45 -5.61 -6.85
CA THR A 116 11.67 -6.40 -7.08
C THR A 116 11.56 -7.36 -8.26
N CYS A 117 10.37 -7.62 -8.80
CA CYS A 117 10.15 -8.56 -9.91
C CYS A 117 10.71 -8.06 -11.25
N MET A 118 10.84 -6.74 -11.41
CA MET A 118 11.42 -6.10 -12.58
C MET A 118 12.32 -4.97 -12.11
N ARG A 119 13.57 -4.96 -12.56
CA ARG A 119 14.56 -3.94 -12.19
C ARG A 119 15.34 -3.47 -13.41
N ILE A 120 15.48 -2.17 -13.54
CA ILE A 120 16.36 -1.53 -14.51
C ILE A 120 17.57 -0.99 -13.77
N PHE A 121 18.72 -1.57 -14.08
CA PHE A 121 20.03 -1.10 -13.64
C PHE A 121 20.69 -0.28 -14.75
N GLN A 122 21.85 0.31 -14.45
CA GLN A 122 22.60 1.10 -15.43
C GLN A 122 23.04 0.30 -16.66
N ASP A 123 23.27 -1.01 -16.52
CA ASP A 123 23.83 -1.87 -17.56
C ASP A 123 22.86 -2.92 -18.11
N ARG A 124 21.77 -3.21 -17.38
CA ARG A 124 20.88 -4.34 -17.67
C ARG A 124 19.45 -4.13 -17.17
N ILE A 125 18.53 -4.87 -17.78
CA ILE A 125 17.19 -5.13 -17.28
C ILE A 125 17.18 -6.52 -16.66
N GLU A 126 16.52 -6.67 -15.53
CA GLU A 126 16.40 -7.93 -14.80
C GLU A 126 14.92 -8.24 -14.51
N ALA A 127 14.41 -9.34 -15.08
CA ALA A 127 13.10 -9.89 -14.76
C ALA A 127 13.27 -11.09 -13.83
N ARG A 128 12.65 -11.06 -12.66
CA ARG A 128 12.70 -12.13 -11.67
C ARG A 128 11.40 -12.93 -11.72
N LEU A 129 11.53 -14.22 -12.01
CA LEU A 129 10.41 -15.11 -12.28
C LEU A 129 10.36 -16.27 -11.28
N PHE A 130 9.16 -16.75 -11.05
CA PHE A 130 8.87 -18.01 -10.40
C PHE A 130 8.78 -19.13 -11.44
N ILE A 131 9.54 -20.20 -11.22
CA ILE A 131 9.54 -21.38 -12.08
C ILE A 131 9.24 -22.63 -11.25
N GLY A 132 8.14 -23.28 -11.59
CA GLY A 132 7.77 -24.60 -11.12
C GLY A 132 8.51 -25.68 -11.89
N LEU A 133 9.71 -26.04 -11.42
CA LEU A 133 10.56 -27.03 -12.08
C LEU A 133 9.82 -28.36 -12.32
N PRO A 134 9.78 -28.85 -13.57
CA PRO A 134 8.98 -30.02 -13.93
C PRO A 134 9.37 -31.31 -13.23
N ALA A 135 8.34 -32.06 -12.78
CA ALA A 135 8.48 -33.37 -12.17
C ALA A 135 7.24 -34.26 -12.37
N ARG A 136 7.48 -35.57 -12.41
CA ARG A 136 6.46 -36.63 -12.32
C ARG A 136 6.57 -37.29 -10.95
N GLY A 137 5.65 -36.96 -10.04
CA GLY A 137 5.82 -37.27 -8.62
C GLY A 137 7.06 -36.57 -8.07
N ARG A 138 8.04 -37.30 -7.53
CA ARG A 138 9.33 -36.74 -7.04
C ARG A 138 10.52 -37.02 -7.96
N ARG A 139 10.27 -37.44 -9.21
CA ARG A 139 11.30 -37.62 -10.22
C ARG A 139 11.30 -36.46 -11.21
N ILE A 140 12.49 -36.00 -11.57
CA ILE A 140 12.67 -34.91 -12.53
C ILE A 140 12.11 -35.32 -13.89
N ALA A 141 11.35 -34.43 -14.52
CA ALA A 141 10.93 -34.56 -15.91
C ALA A 141 11.83 -33.66 -16.77
N GLY A 142 12.95 -34.21 -17.24
CA GLY A 142 14.00 -33.48 -17.96
C GLY A 142 13.52 -32.93 -19.29
N ASP A 143 12.75 -33.71 -20.06
CA ASP A 143 12.20 -33.28 -21.35
C ASP A 143 11.29 -32.05 -21.22
N GLU A 144 10.38 -32.07 -20.23
CA GLU A 144 9.48 -30.95 -19.92
C GLU A 144 10.27 -29.70 -19.46
N ALA A 145 11.38 -29.91 -18.73
CA ALA A 145 12.28 -28.84 -18.34
C ALA A 145 13.07 -28.28 -19.53
N MET A 146 13.44 -29.11 -20.50
CA MET A 146 14.08 -28.69 -21.73
C MET A 146 13.14 -27.78 -22.54
N GLU A 147 11.90 -28.21 -22.78
CA GLU A 147 10.88 -27.39 -23.46
C GLU A 147 10.69 -26.05 -22.71
N MET A 148 10.56 -26.09 -21.38
CA MET A 148 10.37 -24.89 -20.56
C MET A 148 11.52 -23.88 -20.69
N PHE A 149 12.77 -24.34 -20.62
CA PHE A 149 13.93 -23.44 -20.59
C PHE A 149 14.43 -23.05 -21.98
N PHE A 150 14.14 -23.83 -23.03
CA PHE A 150 14.68 -23.62 -24.37
C PHE A 150 13.62 -23.27 -25.43
N GLU A 151 12.33 -23.33 -25.09
CA GLU A 151 11.23 -22.89 -25.95
C GLU A 151 10.42 -21.79 -25.27
N ASP A 152 9.71 -22.09 -24.17
CA ASP A 152 8.81 -21.13 -23.52
C ASP A 152 9.54 -19.89 -23.00
N LEU A 153 10.63 -20.08 -22.24
CA LEU A 153 11.32 -18.98 -21.58
C LEU A 153 12.01 -18.02 -22.57
N PRO A 154 12.69 -18.51 -23.65
CA PRO A 154 13.10 -17.66 -24.76
C PRO A 154 11.95 -16.89 -25.40
N GLU A 155 10.82 -17.55 -25.70
CA GLU A 155 9.65 -16.90 -26.31
C GLU A 155 9.12 -15.76 -25.42
N ILE A 156 8.97 -16.02 -24.13
CA ILE A 156 8.54 -15.02 -23.14
C ILE A 156 9.52 -13.84 -23.13
N ALA A 157 10.82 -14.08 -23.02
CA ALA A 157 11.82 -13.02 -22.98
C ALA A 157 11.82 -12.18 -24.27
N GLU A 158 11.81 -12.84 -25.42
CA GLU A 158 11.91 -12.20 -26.74
C GLU A 158 10.65 -11.42 -27.13
N SER A 159 9.48 -11.82 -26.61
CA SER A 159 8.21 -11.14 -26.88
C SER A 159 7.83 -10.05 -25.88
N SER A 160 8.58 -9.87 -24.77
CA SER A 160 8.20 -8.95 -23.69
C SER A 160 9.27 -8.01 -23.16
N LEU A 161 10.56 -8.26 -23.41
CA LEU A 161 11.66 -7.51 -22.79
C LEU A 161 12.51 -6.69 -23.77
N PHE A 162 12.07 -6.55 -25.01
CA PHE A 162 12.79 -5.83 -26.05
C PHE A 162 11.92 -4.75 -26.70
N ILE A 163 12.49 -3.56 -26.88
CA ILE A 163 11.74 -2.41 -27.40
C ILE A 163 11.16 -2.65 -28.81
N GLU A 164 11.81 -3.49 -29.63
CA GLU A 164 11.38 -3.74 -31.01
C GLU A 164 10.10 -4.56 -31.13
N VAL A 165 9.74 -5.33 -30.10
CA VAL A 165 8.49 -6.12 -30.07
C VAL A 165 7.38 -5.43 -29.28
N LEU A 166 7.71 -4.39 -28.52
CA LEU A 166 6.77 -3.65 -27.69
C LEU A 166 6.23 -2.40 -28.39
N SER A 167 5.00 -2.04 -28.05
CA SER A 167 4.38 -0.81 -28.52
C SER A 167 5.06 0.41 -27.89
N LYS A 168 5.83 1.16 -28.68
CA LYS A 168 6.51 2.38 -28.24
C LYS A 168 5.53 3.46 -27.75
N SER A 169 4.35 3.54 -28.37
CA SER A 169 3.30 4.47 -27.93
C SER A 169 2.75 4.07 -26.56
N ASP A 170 2.54 2.78 -26.30
CA ASP A 170 1.99 2.32 -25.02
C ASP A 170 3.00 2.48 -23.89
N ILE A 171 4.28 2.18 -24.15
CA ILE A 171 5.37 2.45 -23.19
C ILE A 171 5.41 3.93 -22.85
N ARG A 172 5.44 4.79 -23.87
CA ARG A 172 5.49 6.25 -23.67
C ARG A 172 4.28 6.72 -22.88
N ARG A 173 3.07 6.28 -23.26
CA ARG A 173 1.83 6.63 -22.55
C ARG A 173 1.87 6.22 -21.09
N HIS A 174 2.30 4.98 -20.81
CA HIS A 174 2.39 4.48 -19.44
C HIS A 174 3.37 5.29 -18.59
N VAL A 175 4.59 5.50 -19.09
CA VAL A 175 5.62 6.27 -18.37
C VAL A 175 5.18 7.72 -18.15
N CYS A 176 4.58 8.36 -19.15
CA CYS A 176 4.13 9.76 -19.06
C CYS A 176 3.00 9.93 -18.05
N VAL A 177 1.98 9.04 -18.06
CA VAL A 177 0.83 9.12 -17.14
C VAL A 177 1.28 8.91 -15.68
N VAL A 178 2.22 8.02 -15.43
CA VAL A 178 2.75 7.80 -14.06
C VAL A 178 3.61 8.99 -13.60
N GLU A 179 4.43 9.55 -14.47
CA GLU A 179 5.19 10.78 -14.15
C GLU A 179 4.27 11.98 -13.90
N ASP A 180 3.20 12.10 -14.68
CA ASP A 180 2.20 13.15 -14.49
C ASP A 180 1.53 13.04 -13.12
N GLN A 181 1.17 11.84 -12.67
CA GLN A 181 0.62 11.62 -11.33
C GLN A 181 1.56 12.07 -10.21
N ASP A 182 2.84 11.72 -10.30
CA ASP A 182 3.83 12.14 -9.32
C ASP A 182 4.03 13.67 -9.31
N ALA A 183 4.03 14.31 -10.49
CA ALA A 183 4.12 15.76 -10.61
C ALA A 183 2.88 16.47 -10.06
N LEU A 184 1.67 15.96 -10.32
CA LEU A 184 0.43 16.50 -9.75
C LEU A 184 0.41 16.37 -8.22
N ARG A 185 0.82 15.21 -7.70
CA ARG A 185 0.87 14.95 -6.25
C ARG A 185 1.86 15.85 -5.54
N SER A 186 3.02 16.11 -6.17
CA SER A 186 4.06 16.98 -5.60
C SER A 186 3.63 18.45 -5.47
N GLN A 187 2.65 18.90 -6.27
CA GLN A 187 2.09 20.26 -6.18
C GLN A 187 1.07 20.45 -5.06
N LEU A 188 0.58 19.37 -4.43
CA LEU A 188 -0.54 19.46 -3.48
C LEU A 188 -0.20 20.35 -2.28
N GLU A 189 0.93 20.10 -1.62
CA GLU A 189 1.31 20.85 -0.41
C GLU A 189 1.54 22.34 -0.70
N GLU A 190 2.26 22.65 -1.77
CA GLU A 190 2.57 24.03 -2.18
C GLU A 190 1.30 24.83 -2.52
N ARG A 191 0.26 24.14 -3.02
CA ARG A 191 -1.05 24.74 -3.34
C ARG A 191 -2.04 24.71 -2.20
N GLY A 192 -1.64 24.25 -1.01
CA GLY A 192 -2.52 24.13 0.15
C GLY A 192 -3.64 23.11 -0.05
N LEU A 193 -3.39 22.07 -0.85
CA LEU A 193 -4.32 20.97 -1.12
C LEU A 193 -3.86 19.69 -0.41
N VAL A 194 -4.82 18.79 -0.15
CA VAL A 194 -4.56 17.45 0.40
C VAL A 194 -4.94 16.33 -0.57
N ALA A 195 -5.80 16.64 -1.53
CA ALA A 195 -6.15 15.76 -2.63
C ALA A 195 -6.61 16.57 -3.85
N PHE A 196 -6.49 15.97 -5.03
CA PHE A 196 -6.98 16.49 -6.30
C PHE A 196 -7.67 15.37 -7.07
N ILE A 197 -8.87 15.65 -7.59
CA ILE A 197 -9.68 14.70 -8.38
C ILE A 197 -9.93 15.33 -9.75
N ALA A 198 -9.29 14.83 -10.80
CA ALA A 198 -9.47 15.35 -12.15
C ALA A 198 -10.92 15.21 -12.66
N ASN A 199 -11.37 16.19 -13.43
CA ASN A 199 -12.61 16.06 -14.19
C ASN A 199 -12.48 14.92 -15.22
N GLY A 200 -13.56 14.15 -15.38
CA GLY A 200 -13.58 12.98 -16.25
C GLY A 200 -13.09 11.68 -15.61
N SER A 201 -12.64 11.70 -14.34
CA SER A 201 -12.23 10.50 -13.61
C SER A 201 -13.39 9.52 -13.43
N LEU A 202 -13.08 8.21 -13.51
CA LEU A 202 -14.02 7.12 -13.26
C LEU A 202 -13.67 6.48 -11.92
N LEU A 203 -14.40 6.89 -10.89
CA LEU A 203 -14.19 6.48 -9.50
C LEU A 203 -14.74 5.08 -9.15
N PRO A 204 -15.98 4.70 -9.55
CA PRO A 204 -16.55 3.40 -9.14
C PRO A 204 -15.77 2.22 -9.73
N ARG A 205 -15.65 1.16 -8.93
CA ARG A 205 -14.96 -0.08 -9.33
C ARG A 205 -15.96 -1.13 -9.79
N ARG A 206 -15.48 -2.12 -10.52
CA ARG A 206 -16.30 -3.19 -11.09
C ARG A 206 -17.02 -4.01 -10.01
N SER A 207 -16.39 -4.24 -8.86
CA SER A 207 -17.03 -4.81 -7.66
C SER A 207 -16.19 -4.55 -6.41
N GLY A 208 -16.69 -4.95 -5.23
CA GLY A 208 -15.93 -4.82 -3.98
C GLY A 208 -14.63 -5.66 -3.91
N VAL A 209 -14.47 -6.66 -4.79
CA VAL A 209 -13.28 -7.53 -4.85
C VAL A 209 -12.46 -7.35 -6.13
N ASP A 210 -12.98 -6.64 -7.13
CA ASP A 210 -12.32 -6.37 -8.41
C ASP A 210 -12.06 -4.88 -8.54
N GLN A 211 -10.79 -4.51 -8.38
CA GLN A 211 -10.35 -3.13 -8.41
C GLN A 211 -10.33 -2.52 -9.80
N ARG A 212 -10.70 -3.21 -10.89
CA ARG A 212 -10.83 -2.56 -12.22
C ARG A 212 -11.97 -1.53 -12.25
N PRO A 213 -11.93 -0.52 -13.14
CA PRO A 213 -13.00 0.47 -13.22
C PRO A 213 -14.32 -0.20 -13.61
N LEU A 214 -15.44 0.37 -13.13
CA LEU A 214 -16.76 0.08 -13.68
C LEU A 214 -16.75 0.43 -15.19
N LYS A 215 -17.60 -0.23 -15.98
CA LYS A 215 -17.66 0.10 -17.40
C LYS A 215 -18.13 1.54 -17.61
N LYS A 216 -17.55 2.22 -18.60
CA LYS A 216 -17.79 3.66 -18.84
C LYS A 216 -19.25 3.99 -19.14
N ASP A 217 -19.97 3.09 -19.78
CA ASP A 217 -21.40 3.20 -20.11
C ASP A 217 -22.33 3.06 -18.88
N GLU A 218 -21.82 2.49 -17.79
CA GLU A 218 -22.57 2.26 -16.55
C GLU A 218 -22.18 3.27 -15.44
N ALA A 219 -21.18 4.14 -15.68
CA ALA A 219 -20.58 5.01 -14.67
C ALA A 219 -20.82 6.51 -14.96
N VAL A 220 -21.08 7.28 -13.90
CA VAL A 220 -21.03 8.75 -13.95
C VAL A 220 -19.58 9.19 -13.79
N LEU A 221 -19.05 9.93 -14.77
CA LEU A 221 -17.72 10.52 -14.68
C LEU A 221 -17.73 11.67 -13.68
N PHE A 222 -16.63 11.81 -12.95
CA PHE A 222 -16.47 12.86 -11.96
C PHE A 222 -16.40 14.24 -12.62
N GLU A 223 -17.09 15.22 -12.05
CA GLU A 223 -17.07 16.61 -12.48
C GLU A 223 -17.01 17.49 -11.23
N SER A 224 -16.01 18.36 -11.14
CA SER A 224 -15.79 19.25 -10.00
C SER A 224 -16.91 20.28 -9.89
N PRO A 225 -17.35 20.62 -8.67
CA PRO A 225 -18.14 21.84 -8.49
C PRO A 225 -17.28 23.07 -8.85
N PRO A 226 -17.83 24.10 -9.51
CA PRO A 226 -17.06 25.26 -9.97
C PRO A 226 -16.29 25.98 -8.86
N SER A 227 -16.81 26.02 -7.63
CA SER A 227 -16.19 26.68 -6.49
C SER A 227 -14.96 25.97 -5.93
N MET A 228 -14.77 24.69 -6.25
CA MET A 228 -13.61 23.89 -5.83
C MET A 228 -12.71 23.49 -7.00
N GLU A 229 -13.01 23.97 -8.21
CA GLU A 229 -12.24 23.64 -9.40
C GLU A 229 -10.90 24.37 -9.39
N VAL A 230 -9.82 23.61 -9.47
CA VAL A 230 -8.45 24.10 -9.57
C VAL A 230 -7.77 23.50 -10.80
N GLU A 231 -6.66 24.10 -11.22
CA GLU A 231 -5.84 23.63 -12.34
C GLU A 231 -4.43 23.30 -11.86
N LEU A 232 -4.00 22.05 -12.08
CA LEU A 232 -2.65 21.57 -11.83
C LEU A 232 -1.91 21.32 -13.14
N ASN A 233 -0.58 21.36 -13.12
CA ASN A 233 0.25 21.19 -14.31
C ASN A 233 0.95 19.83 -14.31
N ALA A 234 0.67 19.01 -15.31
CA ALA A 234 1.40 17.78 -15.58
C ALA A 234 2.44 18.02 -16.69
N PRO A 235 3.67 17.46 -16.58
CA PRO A 235 4.72 17.67 -17.58
C PRO A 235 4.39 17.09 -18.96
N ASN A 236 3.59 16.03 -19.04
CA ASN A 236 3.25 15.38 -20.31
C ASN A 236 1.81 15.68 -20.77
N ALA A 237 0.81 15.57 -19.88
CA ALA A 237 -0.59 15.87 -20.21
C ALA A 237 -0.94 17.38 -20.21
N GLY A 238 -0.05 18.24 -19.70
CA GLY A 238 -0.29 19.68 -19.59
C GLY A 238 -1.23 20.02 -18.44
N LYS A 239 -2.09 21.02 -18.65
CA LYS A 239 -3.01 21.52 -17.61
C LYS A 239 -4.18 20.58 -17.40
N ILE A 240 -4.42 20.18 -16.16
CA ILE A 240 -5.54 19.31 -15.76
C ILE A 240 -6.40 20.05 -14.75
N ARG A 241 -7.70 20.14 -15.06
CA ARG A 241 -8.72 20.78 -14.20
C ARG A 241 -9.49 19.71 -13.44
N GLY A 242 -9.85 20.03 -12.19
CA GLY A 242 -10.52 19.09 -11.30
C GLY A 242 -10.79 19.68 -9.92
N MET A 243 -11.38 18.88 -9.05
CA MET A 243 -11.69 19.30 -7.69
C MET A 243 -10.43 19.27 -6.82
N GLY A 244 -10.04 20.42 -6.29
CA GLY A 244 -9.02 20.53 -5.26
C GLY A 244 -9.62 20.47 -3.87
N ILE A 245 -9.22 19.49 -3.05
CA ILE A 245 -9.59 19.44 -1.64
C ILE A 245 -8.54 20.23 -0.85
N PRO A 246 -8.89 21.37 -0.23
CA PRO A 246 -7.94 22.19 0.51
C PRO A 246 -7.55 21.53 1.84
N ARG A 247 -6.43 22.00 2.42
CA ARG A 247 -6.08 21.73 3.82
C ARG A 247 -7.21 22.20 4.75
N GLY A 248 -7.41 21.45 5.84
CA GLY A 248 -8.49 21.69 6.80
C GLY A 248 -9.41 20.48 6.96
N ILE A 249 -10.68 20.73 7.23
CA ILE A 249 -11.71 19.72 7.46
C ILE A 249 -12.72 19.76 6.32
N THR A 250 -12.73 18.70 5.50
CA THR A 250 -13.69 18.52 4.41
C THR A 250 -14.67 17.40 4.74
N LEU A 251 -15.96 17.72 4.72
CA LEU A 251 -17.03 16.73 4.85
C LEU A 251 -17.52 16.27 3.49
N ILE A 252 -17.74 14.97 3.32
CA ILE A 252 -18.42 14.38 2.17
C ILE A 252 -19.77 13.84 2.67
N VAL A 253 -20.85 14.51 2.29
CA VAL A 253 -22.21 14.24 2.77
C VAL A 253 -23.14 13.79 1.65
N GLY A 254 -24.36 13.35 1.98
CA GLY A 254 -25.37 12.91 1.01
C GLY A 254 -26.09 11.63 1.40
N GLY A 255 -27.11 11.27 0.63
CA GLY A 255 -27.91 10.06 0.85
C GLY A 255 -27.10 8.77 0.73
N GLY A 256 -27.66 7.66 1.27
CA GLY A 256 -27.11 6.32 1.05
C GLY A 256 -27.10 5.99 -0.45
N PHE A 257 -26.01 5.40 -0.95
CA PHE A 257 -25.82 5.05 -2.37
C PHE A 257 -25.59 6.22 -3.36
N HIS A 258 -25.38 7.46 -2.90
CA HIS A 258 -25.08 8.59 -3.81
C HIS A 258 -23.57 8.75 -4.16
N GLY A 259 -22.71 7.82 -3.74
CA GLY A 259 -21.29 7.79 -4.13
C GLY A 259 -20.27 8.36 -3.11
N LYS A 260 -20.67 8.60 -1.86
CA LYS A 260 -19.77 9.12 -0.80
C LYS A 260 -18.54 8.25 -0.57
N SER A 261 -18.74 6.98 -0.20
CA SER A 261 -17.64 6.05 0.05
C SER A 261 -16.85 5.74 -1.23
N THR A 262 -17.47 5.81 -2.41
CA THR A 262 -16.77 5.70 -3.69
C THR A 262 -15.76 6.83 -3.89
N LEU A 263 -16.15 8.08 -3.58
CA LEU A 263 -15.24 9.23 -3.63
C LEU A 263 -14.12 9.10 -2.60
N LEU A 264 -14.45 8.74 -1.34
CA LEU A 264 -13.45 8.55 -0.29
C LEU A 264 -12.48 7.41 -0.64
N SER A 265 -12.96 6.30 -1.19
CA SER A 265 -12.12 5.18 -1.62
C SER A 265 -11.24 5.52 -2.83
N ALA A 266 -11.67 6.42 -3.70
CA ALA A 266 -10.77 6.95 -4.73
C ALA A 266 -9.65 7.79 -4.09
N ILE A 267 -9.98 8.68 -3.15
CA ILE A 267 -9.00 9.50 -2.42
C ILE A 267 -8.03 8.61 -1.62
N GLU A 268 -8.51 7.58 -0.92
CA GLU A 268 -7.66 6.72 -0.08
C GLU A 268 -6.66 5.87 -0.88
N ARG A 269 -7.04 5.45 -2.10
CA ARG A 269 -6.18 4.65 -2.99
C ARG A 269 -5.21 5.50 -3.79
N SER A 270 -5.52 6.78 -3.98
CA SER A 270 -4.71 7.74 -4.74
C SER A 270 -3.46 8.26 -4.00
N VAL A 271 -3.12 7.60 -2.89
CA VAL A 271 -1.76 7.62 -2.32
C VAL A 271 -0.76 6.87 -3.21
N TYR A 272 -1.26 5.96 -4.05
CA TYR A 272 -0.51 5.28 -5.11
C TYR A 272 -0.78 5.90 -6.47
N ASP A 273 0.17 5.69 -7.38
CA ASP A 273 -0.03 5.93 -8.81
C ASP A 273 -0.82 4.76 -9.40
N HIS A 274 -1.65 5.02 -10.40
CA HIS A 274 -2.47 4.05 -11.10
C HIS A 274 -2.07 3.95 -12.57
N ILE A 275 -2.33 2.78 -13.18
CA ILE A 275 -2.11 2.58 -14.60
C ILE A 275 -2.98 3.51 -15.46
N PRO A 276 -2.57 3.84 -16.70
CA PRO A 276 -3.45 4.46 -17.67
C PRO A 276 -4.75 3.65 -17.83
N ASP A 277 -5.87 4.36 -18.03
CA ASP A 277 -7.21 3.77 -18.17
C ASP A 277 -7.79 3.13 -16.90
N ASP A 278 -7.18 3.34 -15.73
CA ASP A 278 -7.74 2.92 -14.43
C ASP A 278 -9.01 3.71 -14.04
N GLY A 279 -9.17 4.92 -14.56
CA GLY A 279 -10.18 5.89 -14.16
C GLY A 279 -9.73 6.83 -13.03
N ARG A 280 -8.73 6.43 -12.23
CA ARG A 280 -8.17 7.20 -11.11
C ARG A 280 -6.75 7.69 -11.38
N GLU A 281 -6.24 7.56 -12.59
CA GLU A 281 -4.87 7.94 -12.97
C GLU A 281 -4.58 9.44 -12.91
N TYR A 282 -5.57 10.29 -12.64
CA TYR A 282 -5.36 11.71 -12.33
C TYR A 282 -6.10 12.12 -11.05
N VAL A 283 -6.32 11.15 -10.18
CA VAL A 283 -6.70 11.38 -8.78
C VAL A 283 -5.44 11.19 -7.94
N VAL A 284 -5.08 12.21 -7.17
CA VAL A 284 -3.87 12.20 -6.35
C VAL A 284 -4.17 12.69 -4.95
N THR A 285 -3.58 12.03 -3.96
CA THR A 285 -3.70 12.36 -2.54
C THR A 285 -2.31 12.45 -1.93
N LEU A 286 -2.13 13.23 -0.86
CA LEU A 286 -0.87 13.24 -0.09
C LEU A 286 -0.41 11.82 0.23
N ARG A 287 0.88 11.54 0.01
CA ARG A 287 1.46 10.20 0.23
C ARG A 287 1.27 9.71 1.67
N SER A 288 1.28 10.64 2.62
CA SER A 288 1.08 10.38 4.05
C SER A 288 -0.38 10.36 4.52
N ALA A 289 -1.34 10.31 3.58
CA ALA A 289 -2.74 10.16 3.97
C ALA A 289 -3.02 8.76 4.51
N VAL A 290 -3.69 8.69 5.66
CA VAL A 290 -4.02 7.43 6.36
C VAL A 290 -5.52 7.30 6.54
N LYS A 291 -6.07 6.16 6.11
CA LYS A 291 -7.44 5.76 6.43
C LYS A 291 -7.53 5.27 7.87
N ILE A 292 -8.37 5.93 8.66
CA ILE A 292 -8.64 5.62 10.06
C ILE A 292 -10.00 4.94 10.15
N ARG A 293 -10.08 3.88 10.95
CA ARG A 293 -11.31 3.16 11.28
C ARG A 293 -11.23 2.54 12.68
N ALA A 294 -12.35 2.06 13.19
CA ALA A 294 -12.37 1.25 14.41
C ALA A 294 -11.79 -0.15 14.15
N GLU A 295 -11.06 -0.68 15.14
CA GLU A 295 -10.37 -1.96 15.07
C GLU A 295 -10.51 -2.70 16.41
N ASP A 296 -11.70 -3.23 16.66
CA ASP A 296 -12.01 -3.99 17.88
C ASP A 296 -11.08 -5.20 18.07
N GLY A 297 -10.54 -5.34 19.28
CA GLY A 297 -9.74 -6.50 19.68
C GLY A 297 -8.25 -6.45 19.34
N ARG A 298 -7.75 -5.35 18.73
CA ARG A 298 -6.31 -5.17 18.54
C ARG A 298 -5.57 -4.93 19.85
N ARG A 299 -4.27 -5.21 19.82
CA ARG A 299 -3.34 -4.73 20.84
C ARG A 299 -3.03 -3.25 20.62
N VAL A 300 -2.84 -2.52 21.71
CA VAL A 300 -2.24 -1.18 21.75
C VAL A 300 -1.16 -1.18 22.82
N GLU A 301 0.01 -0.64 22.51
CA GLU A 301 1.15 -0.61 23.43
C GLU A 301 1.68 0.83 23.64
N CYS A 302 1.42 1.34 24.83
CA CYS A 302 1.92 2.60 25.38
C CYS A 302 1.66 3.81 24.49
N VAL A 303 0.46 3.91 23.92
CA VAL A 303 0.04 5.04 23.11
C VAL A 303 -0.64 6.07 24.01
N ASP A 304 -0.31 7.36 23.83
CA ASP A 304 -1.01 8.44 24.51
C ASP A 304 -2.35 8.72 23.81
N ILE A 305 -3.41 8.13 24.33
CA ILE A 305 -4.79 8.35 23.86
C ILE A 305 -5.52 9.40 24.70
N SER A 306 -4.83 10.09 25.62
CA SER A 306 -5.41 11.16 26.45
C SER A 306 -6.08 12.30 25.67
N PRO A 307 -5.71 12.63 24.41
CA PRO A 307 -6.49 13.57 23.60
C PRO A 307 -7.96 13.18 23.45
N PHE A 308 -8.25 11.88 23.40
CA PHE A 308 -9.59 11.38 23.12
C PHE A 308 -10.23 10.65 24.28
N ILE A 309 -9.44 10.11 25.20
CA ILE A 309 -9.93 9.21 26.24
C ILE A 309 -9.30 9.60 27.57
N SER A 310 -10.14 9.93 28.54
CA SER A 310 -9.79 10.28 29.91
C SER A 310 -10.44 9.30 30.89
N ASN A 311 -9.95 9.21 32.13
CA ASN A 311 -10.66 8.58 33.24
C ASN A 311 -11.24 7.18 32.96
N LEU A 312 -10.45 6.30 32.32
CA LEU A 312 -10.88 4.93 32.03
C LEU A 312 -11.24 4.17 33.33
N PRO A 313 -12.22 3.25 33.26
CA PRO A 313 -12.53 2.37 34.39
C PRO A 313 -11.29 1.65 34.92
N PHE A 314 -11.25 1.43 36.24
CA PHE A 314 -10.13 0.82 36.96
C PHE A 314 -8.82 1.63 36.95
N GLY A 315 -8.89 2.93 36.63
CA GLY A 315 -7.74 3.83 36.71
C GLY A 315 -6.65 3.51 35.69
N LYS A 316 -7.02 2.97 34.52
CA LYS A 316 -6.06 2.70 33.45
C LYS A 316 -5.46 4.01 32.95
N ASP A 317 -4.14 3.99 32.78
CA ASP A 317 -3.37 5.12 32.27
C ASP A 317 -3.69 5.37 30.79
N THR A 318 -4.11 6.60 30.46
CA THR A 318 -4.41 7.03 29.09
C THR A 318 -3.24 7.72 28.40
N LEU A 319 -2.23 8.19 29.16
CA LEU A 319 -0.97 8.73 28.64
C LEU A 319 -0.03 7.63 28.14
N ARG A 320 -0.13 6.44 28.74
CA ARG A 320 0.63 5.24 28.36
C ARG A 320 -0.29 4.05 28.19
N PHE A 321 -1.33 4.21 27.38
CA PHE A 321 -2.39 3.22 27.25
C PHE A 321 -1.89 1.90 26.67
N ARG A 322 -2.22 0.81 27.35
CA ARG A 322 -1.85 -0.57 27.01
C ARG A 322 -3.06 -1.48 27.11
N THR A 323 -3.28 -2.31 26.10
CA THR A 323 -4.31 -3.35 26.12
C THR A 323 -4.06 -4.41 25.06
N ASP A 324 -4.47 -5.65 25.33
CA ASP A 324 -4.50 -6.74 24.34
C ASP A 324 -5.84 -6.84 23.59
N ASN A 325 -6.85 -6.07 24.02
CA ASN A 325 -8.23 -6.13 23.54
C ASN A 325 -8.86 -4.72 23.58
N ALA A 326 -8.45 -3.86 22.66
CA ALA A 326 -9.01 -2.51 22.54
C ALA A 326 -10.47 -2.54 22.08
N SER A 327 -11.31 -1.68 22.65
CA SER A 327 -12.63 -1.34 22.12
C SER A 327 -12.54 -0.46 20.87
N GLY A 328 -13.65 -0.27 20.16
CA GLY A 328 -13.71 0.49 18.91
C GLY A 328 -13.21 1.93 19.07
N SER A 329 -13.64 2.63 20.11
CA SER A 329 -13.22 4.00 20.39
C SER A 329 -11.74 4.07 20.78
N THR A 330 -11.28 3.16 21.66
CA THR A 330 -9.86 3.12 22.09
C THR A 330 -8.91 2.73 20.96
N SER A 331 -9.34 1.82 20.09
CA SER A 331 -8.55 1.42 18.92
C SER A 331 -8.50 2.54 17.89
N GLN A 332 -9.62 3.22 17.63
CA GLN A 332 -9.66 4.35 16.70
C GLN A 332 -8.83 5.54 17.22
N ALA A 333 -8.91 5.85 18.52
CA ALA A 333 -8.04 6.84 19.16
C ALA A 333 -6.56 6.49 18.97
N ALA A 334 -6.17 5.24 19.28
CA ALA A 334 -4.80 4.77 19.10
C ALA A 334 -4.36 4.85 17.62
N ASN A 335 -5.22 4.45 16.68
CA ASN A 335 -4.94 4.53 15.24
C ASN A 335 -4.61 5.97 14.79
N ILE A 336 -5.34 6.98 15.27
CA ILE A 336 -5.08 8.38 14.93
C ILE A 336 -3.70 8.81 15.45
N ILE A 337 -3.41 8.52 16.72
CA ILE A 337 -2.14 8.93 17.34
C ILE A 337 -0.95 8.22 16.68
N GLU A 338 -1.08 6.93 16.39
CA GLU A 338 -0.07 6.16 15.66
C GLU A 338 0.14 6.67 14.23
N ALA A 339 -0.93 7.09 13.53
CA ALA A 339 -0.82 7.69 12.20
C ALA A 339 -0.09 9.05 12.27
N ILE A 340 -0.39 9.88 13.27
CA ILE A 340 0.31 11.15 13.49
C ILE A 340 1.79 10.91 13.81
N GLU A 341 2.11 9.92 14.65
CA GLU A 341 3.50 9.51 14.94
C GLU A 341 4.21 9.00 13.67
N ALA A 342 3.50 8.34 12.76
CA ALA A 342 4.03 7.94 11.46
C ALA A 342 4.29 9.13 10.51
N GLY A 343 3.79 10.33 10.82
CA GLY A 343 3.94 11.53 10.00
C GLY A 343 2.74 11.82 9.08
N ALA A 344 1.57 11.25 9.38
CA ALA A 344 0.37 11.48 8.60
C ALA A 344 -0.04 12.97 8.61
N LYS A 345 -0.26 13.54 7.42
CA LYS A 345 -0.75 14.92 7.26
C LYS A 345 -2.24 15.01 6.90
N LEU A 346 -2.87 13.87 6.59
CA LEU A 346 -4.27 13.77 6.22
C LEU A 346 -4.87 12.49 6.82
N LEU A 347 -5.95 12.64 7.58
CA LEU A 347 -6.77 11.54 8.06
C LEU A 347 -8.01 11.39 7.18
N LEU A 348 -8.27 10.17 6.73
CA LEU A 348 -9.46 9.80 5.97
C LEU A 348 -10.37 8.98 6.88
N LEU A 349 -11.62 9.37 7.02
CA LEU A 349 -12.59 8.71 7.90
C LEU A 349 -13.91 8.44 7.16
N ASP A 350 -14.52 7.30 7.47
CA ASP A 350 -15.89 6.98 7.06
C ASP A 350 -16.72 6.67 8.31
N GLU A 351 -17.85 7.35 8.47
CA GLU A 351 -18.79 7.14 9.57
C GLU A 351 -19.19 5.66 9.70
N ASP A 352 -19.39 4.96 8.58
CA ASP A 352 -19.85 3.56 8.53
C ASP A 352 -18.83 2.55 9.09
N THR A 353 -17.55 2.96 9.19
CA THR A 353 -16.46 2.10 9.71
C THR A 353 -15.83 2.65 11.00
N SER A 354 -16.39 3.72 11.54
CA SER A 354 -15.93 4.38 12.76
C SER A 354 -16.77 3.97 13.96
N ALA A 355 -16.21 4.09 15.16
CA ALA A 355 -16.97 3.91 16.39
C ALA A 355 -17.87 5.13 16.61
N THR A 356 -19.20 4.94 16.63
CA THR A 356 -20.17 6.04 16.72
C THR A 356 -19.94 6.95 17.93
N ASN A 357 -19.72 6.33 19.10
CA ASN A 357 -19.44 7.04 20.36
C ASN A 357 -18.11 7.81 20.35
N PHE A 358 -17.19 7.47 19.44
CA PHE A 358 -15.96 8.21 19.21
C PHE A 358 -16.20 9.39 18.28
N MET A 359 -17.05 9.24 17.26
CA MET A 359 -17.29 10.28 16.27
C MET A 359 -18.09 11.44 16.82
N ILE A 360 -19.17 11.18 17.55
CA ILE A 360 -20.09 12.23 17.99
C ILE A 360 -20.67 11.94 19.36
N ARG A 361 -21.06 13.01 20.04
CA ARG A 361 -21.89 12.96 21.23
C ARG A 361 -22.87 14.11 21.20
N ASP A 362 -24.16 13.80 21.10
CA ASP A 362 -25.19 14.82 20.99
C ASP A 362 -25.45 15.54 22.32
N ALA A 363 -26.16 16.67 22.25
CA ALA A 363 -26.51 17.47 23.42
C ALA A 363 -27.38 16.71 24.44
N ARG A 364 -28.21 15.76 23.97
CA ARG A 364 -29.10 14.97 24.84
C ARG A 364 -28.27 14.02 25.71
N MET A 365 -27.30 13.35 25.13
CA MET A 365 -26.40 12.45 25.83
C MET A 365 -25.43 13.17 26.75
N GLN A 366 -25.01 14.40 26.40
CA GLN A 366 -24.26 15.26 27.31
C GLN A 366 -25.08 15.67 28.55
N ARG A 367 -26.40 15.86 28.42
CA ARG A 367 -27.29 16.15 29.57
C ARG A 367 -27.60 14.93 30.41
N LEU A 368 -27.78 13.76 29.78
CA LEU A 368 -28.11 12.52 30.49
C LEU A 368 -26.90 11.98 31.28
N VAL A 369 -25.71 12.03 30.67
CA VAL A 369 -24.47 11.54 31.27
C VAL A 369 -23.54 12.74 31.44
N ALA A 370 -23.27 13.14 32.68
CA ALA A 370 -22.35 14.25 32.95
C ALA A 370 -20.97 14.01 32.32
N ALA A 371 -20.29 15.07 31.85
CA ALA A 371 -19.00 14.97 31.18
C ALA A 371 -17.94 14.24 32.01
N ASN A 372 -17.94 14.40 33.34
CA ASN A 372 -17.03 13.70 34.26
C ASN A 372 -17.30 12.19 34.40
N ARG A 373 -18.38 11.66 33.82
CA ARG A 373 -18.72 10.23 33.79
C ARG A 373 -18.59 9.61 32.41
N GLU A 374 -18.31 10.41 31.38
CA GLU A 374 -18.05 9.93 30.02
C GLU A 374 -16.54 10.08 29.73
N PRO A 375 -15.80 8.97 29.63
CA PRO A 375 -14.36 9.03 29.41
C PRO A 375 -13.98 9.57 28.03
N ILE A 376 -14.87 9.50 27.04
CA ILE A 376 -14.57 9.80 25.64
C ILE A 376 -14.79 11.30 25.33
N THR A 377 -13.75 11.94 24.84
CA THR A 377 -13.81 13.21 24.11
C THR A 377 -14.01 12.89 22.61
N PRO A 378 -15.17 13.23 22.02
CA PRO A 378 -15.47 12.91 20.63
C PRO A 378 -14.49 13.53 19.63
N PHE A 379 -14.30 12.89 18.48
CA PHE A 379 -13.41 13.33 17.41
C PHE A 379 -13.74 14.73 16.91
N ILE A 380 -15.01 15.09 16.81
CA ILE A 380 -15.48 16.44 16.45
C ILE A 380 -14.86 17.54 17.34
N ASP A 381 -14.59 17.27 18.62
CA ASP A 381 -14.00 18.26 19.53
C ASP A 381 -12.49 18.42 19.32
N ARG A 382 -11.85 17.43 18.68
CA ARG A 382 -10.40 17.42 18.44
C ARG A 382 -10.01 17.69 17.01
N ALA A 383 -10.89 17.43 16.03
CA ALA A 383 -10.57 17.50 14.61
C ALA A 383 -10.02 18.89 14.22
N ARG A 384 -10.64 19.97 14.72
CA ARG A 384 -10.17 21.36 14.51
C ARG A 384 -8.79 21.59 15.12
N GLN A 385 -8.59 21.14 16.36
CA GLN A 385 -7.31 21.26 17.06
C GLN A 385 -6.19 20.47 16.37
N LEU A 386 -6.46 19.27 15.85
CA LEU A 386 -5.49 18.48 15.07
C LEU A 386 -5.02 19.26 13.83
N PHE A 387 -5.93 19.97 13.17
CA PHE A 387 -5.57 20.78 12.02
C PHE A 387 -4.79 22.05 12.41
N GLU A 388 -5.29 22.83 13.38
CA GLU A 388 -4.69 24.12 13.74
C GLU A 388 -3.34 23.97 14.47
N ILE A 389 -3.20 22.94 15.32
CA ILE A 389 -2.00 22.74 16.16
C ILE A 389 -0.99 21.83 15.48
N LEU A 390 -1.44 20.72 14.86
CA LEU A 390 -0.55 19.72 14.28
C LEU A 390 -0.48 19.80 12.74
N GLY A 391 -1.29 20.63 12.10
CA GLY A 391 -1.33 20.76 10.64
C GLY A 391 -1.98 19.59 9.92
N VAL A 392 -2.65 18.68 10.64
CA VAL A 392 -3.23 17.44 10.12
C VAL A 392 -4.66 17.67 9.65
N SER A 393 -4.87 17.54 8.34
CA SER A 393 -6.19 17.73 7.72
C SER A 393 -7.07 16.49 7.86
N THR A 394 -8.38 16.65 7.66
CA THR A 394 -9.35 15.55 7.72
C THR A 394 -10.29 15.59 6.53
N VAL A 395 -10.49 14.45 5.86
CA VAL A 395 -11.61 14.22 4.95
C VAL A 395 -12.50 13.15 5.58
N LEU A 396 -13.76 13.49 5.82
CA LEU A 396 -14.70 12.67 6.57
C LEU A 396 -15.99 12.46 5.78
N VAL A 397 -16.32 11.20 5.46
CA VAL A 397 -17.65 10.83 4.94
C VAL A 397 -18.63 10.75 6.11
N MET A 398 -19.76 11.45 5.96
CA MET A 398 -20.85 11.44 6.94
C MET A 398 -22.23 11.36 6.27
N GLY A 399 -23.19 10.81 7.01
CA GLY A 399 -24.61 10.80 6.67
C GLY A 399 -25.56 10.89 7.87
N GLY A 400 -25.07 10.69 9.10
CA GLY A 400 -25.89 10.57 10.30
C GLY A 400 -25.94 11.80 11.22
N SER A 401 -24.97 12.73 11.16
CA SER A 401 -24.90 13.88 12.06
C SER A 401 -24.60 15.20 11.34
N GLY A 402 -25.31 16.27 11.72
CA GLY A 402 -25.06 17.64 11.26
C GLY A 402 -24.08 18.45 12.13
N ASP A 403 -23.70 17.94 13.30
CA ASP A 403 -22.89 18.72 14.28
C ASP A 403 -21.52 19.12 13.72
N TYR A 404 -20.97 18.33 12.78
CA TYR A 404 -19.68 18.63 12.15
C TYR A 404 -19.72 19.86 11.23
N PHE A 405 -20.89 20.39 10.87
CA PHE A 405 -20.98 21.63 10.08
C PHE A 405 -20.32 22.80 10.81
N ASP A 406 -20.34 22.81 12.15
CA ASP A 406 -19.72 23.83 13.00
C ASP A 406 -18.20 23.93 12.80
N ILE A 407 -17.57 22.81 12.46
CA ILE A 407 -16.11 22.70 12.32
C ILE A 407 -15.65 22.44 10.89
N ALA A 408 -16.53 22.43 9.89
CA ALA A 408 -16.15 22.12 8.51
C ALA A 408 -15.64 23.37 7.76
N ASP A 409 -14.51 23.23 7.05
CA ASP A 409 -14.02 24.24 6.11
C ASP A 409 -14.70 24.11 4.73
N ARG A 410 -15.01 22.87 4.35
CA ARG A 410 -15.72 22.50 3.11
C ARG A 410 -16.74 21.40 3.37
N VAL A 411 -17.89 21.50 2.72
CA VAL A 411 -18.93 20.47 2.74
C VAL A 411 -19.32 20.12 1.29
N VAL A 412 -19.01 18.90 0.89
CA VAL A 412 -19.29 18.36 -0.45
C VAL A 412 -20.47 17.42 -0.36
N LEU A 413 -21.61 17.80 -0.93
CA LEU A 413 -22.77 16.94 -1.09
C LEU A 413 -22.59 16.06 -2.33
N MET A 414 -22.58 14.75 -2.13
CA MET A 414 -22.71 13.78 -3.21
C MET A 414 -24.19 13.53 -3.47
N ASP A 415 -24.64 13.86 -4.69
CA ASP A 415 -25.99 13.60 -5.15
C ASP A 415 -25.97 12.98 -6.54
N HIS A 416 -26.60 11.81 -6.72
CA HIS A 416 -26.57 11.04 -7.96
C HIS A 416 -25.16 10.92 -8.56
N TYR A 417 -24.17 10.63 -7.71
CA TYR A 417 -22.75 10.49 -8.04
C TYR A 417 -22.03 11.78 -8.49
N ARG A 418 -22.66 12.95 -8.33
CA ARG A 418 -22.07 14.25 -8.64
C ARG A 418 -21.79 15.04 -7.36
N PRO A 419 -20.58 15.62 -7.20
CA PRO A 419 -20.26 16.47 -6.07
C PRO A 419 -20.85 17.88 -6.23
N GLN A 420 -21.34 18.46 -5.14
CA GLN A 420 -21.75 19.85 -5.05
C GLN A 420 -21.14 20.48 -3.81
N ASP A 421 -20.56 21.67 -3.94
CA ASP A 421 -20.12 22.44 -2.78
C ASP A 421 -21.33 23.08 -2.11
N VAL A 422 -21.70 22.58 -0.94
CA VAL A 422 -22.82 23.07 -0.13
C VAL A 422 -22.33 23.74 1.15
N THR A 423 -21.08 24.20 1.19
CA THR A 423 -20.46 24.79 2.38
C THR A 423 -21.28 25.96 2.95
N SER A 424 -21.75 26.89 2.11
CA SER A 424 -22.56 28.02 2.56
C SER A 424 -23.90 27.58 3.16
N LYS A 425 -24.56 26.60 2.53
CA LYS A 425 -25.84 26.05 3.02
C LYS A 425 -25.67 25.30 4.33
N ALA A 426 -24.58 24.55 4.49
CA ALA A 426 -24.27 23.87 5.75
C ALA A 426 -24.06 24.87 6.90
N ARG A 427 -23.38 25.99 6.64
CA ARG A 427 -23.21 27.09 7.62
C ARG A 427 -24.51 27.79 7.97
N GLU A 428 -25.39 28.01 7.00
CA GLU A 428 -26.74 28.56 7.22
C GLU A 428 -27.54 27.65 8.15
N ILE A 429 -27.59 26.34 7.86
CA ILE A 429 -28.28 25.35 8.70
C ILE A 429 -27.72 25.31 10.12
N ALA A 430 -26.39 25.35 10.27
CA ALA A 430 -25.74 25.40 11.58
C ALA A 430 -26.09 26.67 12.37
N GLY A 431 -26.31 27.80 11.68
CA GLY A 431 -26.78 29.04 12.29
C GLY A 431 -28.26 29.04 12.68
N GLU A 432 -29.12 28.44 11.84
CA GLU A 432 -30.56 28.29 12.10
C GLU A 432 -30.87 27.27 13.20
N LEU A 433 -30.11 26.19 13.24
CA LEU A 433 -30.22 25.09 14.20
C LEU A 433 -28.89 24.90 14.95
N PRO A 434 -28.54 25.82 15.87
CA PRO A 434 -27.30 25.73 16.62
C PRO A 434 -27.20 24.41 17.37
N SER A 435 -26.03 23.77 17.31
CA SER A 435 -25.76 22.63 18.15
C SER A 435 -25.87 23.05 19.61
N GLN A 436 -26.69 22.34 20.38
CA GLN A 436 -26.78 22.54 21.84
C GLN A 436 -25.67 21.81 22.60
N ARG A 437 -24.70 21.28 21.85
CA ARG A 437 -23.55 20.56 22.37
C ARG A 437 -22.56 21.54 22.97
N VAL A 438 -21.94 21.14 24.07
CA VAL A 438 -20.84 21.89 24.69
C VAL A 438 -19.54 21.24 24.22
N PRO A 439 -18.67 21.94 23.46
CA PRO A 439 -17.36 21.42 23.07
C PRO A 439 -16.50 21.14 24.29
N ALA A 440 -15.56 20.19 24.17
CA ALA A 440 -14.57 19.97 25.21
C ALA A 440 -13.65 21.20 25.35
N GLU A 441 -13.59 21.81 26.54
CA GLU A 441 -12.80 23.03 26.79
C GLU A 441 -11.29 22.80 26.85
N SER A 442 -10.84 21.54 26.97
CA SER A 442 -9.42 21.21 27.08
C SER A 442 -8.66 21.49 25.78
N GLU A 443 -7.48 22.09 25.87
CA GLU A 443 -6.52 22.12 24.77
C GLU A 443 -6.11 20.70 24.36
N LEU A 444 -5.65 20.54 23.11
CA LEU A 444 -5.03 19.31 22.68
C LEU A 444 -3.75 19.13 23.49
N PRO A 445 -3.59 18.03 24.25
CA PRO A 445 -2.37 17.84 25.01
C PRO A 445 -1.19 17.72 24.05
N LYS A 446 -0.02 18.19 24.47
CA LYS A 446 1.21 17.96 23.71
C LYS A 446 1.38 16.45 23.59
N LEU A 447 1.44 15.94 22.36
CA LEU A 447 1.75 14.55 22.09
C LEU A 447 3.19 14.30 22.52
N SER A 448 3.35 13.94 23.78
CA SER A 448 4.63 13.66 24.39
C SER A 448 4.81 12.15 24.39
N ASN A 449 5.65 11.67 23.48
CA ASN A 449 6.66 10.63 23.69
C ASN A 449 6.92 9.89 22.39
N ALA A 450 8.16 10.01 21.90
CA ALA A 450 8.70 9.08 20.95
C ALA A 450 8.68 7.67 21.56
N ARG A 451 7.81 6.78 21.08
CA ARG A 451 7.74 5.41 21.60
C ARG A 451 8.93 4.64 21.09
N ILE A 452 9.73 4.08 22.00
CA ILE A 452 10.96 3.36 21.66
C ILE A 452 10.71 1.86 21.77
N PRO A 453 10.58 1.12 20.65
CA PRO A 453 10.36 -0.32 20.67
C PRO A 453 11.56 -1.08 21.21
N LEU A 454 11.30 -2.05 22.08
CA LEU A 454 12.33 -2.92 22.62
C LEU A 454 12.65 -4.06 21.63
N PRO A 455 13.92 -4.40 21.38
CA PRO A 455 14.30 -5.44 20.42
C PRO A 455 13.68 -6.81 20.72
N GLU A 456 13.48 -7.14 22.00
CA GLU A 456 12.95 -8.42 22.48
C GLU A 456 11.51 -8.67 22.01
N SER A 457 10.77 -7.61 21.68
CA SER A 457 9.42 -7.69 21.11
C SER A 457 9.41 -8.37 19.75
N PHE A 458 10.51 -8.28 19.00
CA PHE A 458 10.59 -8.71 17.62
C PHE A 458 11.35 -10.03 17.52
N ASN A 459 10.69 -11.12 17.91
CA ASN A 459 11.25 -12.46 17.81
C ASN A 459 10.75 -13.19 16.55
N PRO A 460 11.57 -13.34 15.49
CA PRO A 460 11.16 -14.03 14.28
C PRO A 460 11.26 -15.56 14.38
N MET A 461 11.61 -16.12 15.55
CA MET A 461 11.95 -17.54 15.69
C MET A 461 10.75 -18.42 16.06
N ILE A 462 10.69 -19.59 15.42
CA ILE A 462 9.94 -20.76 15.91
C ILE A 462 10.96 -21.87 16.16
N GLY A 463 11.26 -22.12 17.43
CA GLY A 463 12.39 -22.99 17.80
C GLY A 463 13.71 -22.39 17.30
N LYS A 464 14.45 -23.12 16.45
CA LYS A 464 15.70 -22.65 15.84
C LYS A 464 15.54 -22.04 14.43
N LYS A 465 14.31 -21.89 13.95
CA LYS A 465 14.04 -21.45 12.57
C LYS A 465 13.42 -20.06 12.53
N VAL A 466 14.05 -19.16 11.79
CA VAL A 466 13.46 -17.86 11.39
C VAL A 466 12.23 -18.13 10.52
N THR A 467 11.08 -17.63 10.95
CA THR A 467 9.80 -17.78 10.26
C THR A 467 9.15 -16.42 10.09
N VAL A 468 9.27 -15.87 8.88
CA VAL A 468 8.55 -14.66 8.47
C VAL A 468 7.84 -14.95 7.16
N ARG A 469 6.51 -14.83 7.14
CA ARG A 469 5.67 -15.19 5.99
C ARG A 469 4.44 -14.30 5.91
N SER A 470 4.11 -13.80 4.73
CA SER A 470 2.79 -13.22 4.48
C SER A 470 1.73 -14.32 4.34
N ARG A 471 0.48 -13.96 4.59
CA ARG A 471 -0.69 -14.71 4.12
C ARG A 471 -1.65 -13.71 3.50
N GLY A 472 -1.52 -13.50 2.19
CA GLY A 472 -2.25 -12.44 1.52
C GLY A 472 -1.84 -11.05 2.02
N LYS A 473 -2.70 -10.06 1.77
CA LYS A 473 -2.46 -8.67 2.15
C LYS A 473 -2.80 -8.35 3.62
N ASP A 474 -3.40 -9.29 4.33
CA ASP A 474 -4.02 -9.03 5.64
C ASP A 474 -3.17 -9.55 6.81
N HIS A 475 -2.24 -10.48 6.61
CA HIS A 475 -1.51 -11.08 7.73
C HIS A 475 -0.02 -11.29 7.46
N ILE A 476 0.80 -11.05 8.48
CA ILE A 476 2.22 -11.40 8.51
C ILE A 476 2.49 -12.30 9.71
N GLN A 477 2.90 -13.53 9.46
CA GLN A 477 3.47 -14.38 10.49
C GLN A 477 4.89 -13.92 10.79
N PHE A 478 5.17 -13.52 12.02
CA PHE A 478 6.50 -13.13 12.51
C PHE A 478 6.84 -13.97 13.75
N GLY A 479 7.67 -15.01 13.55
CA GLY A 479 7.92 -16.03 14.55
C GLY A 479 6.63 -16.75 14.96
N ARG A 480 6.36 -16.77 16.27
CA ARG A 480 5.14 -17.36 16.84
C ARG A 480 3.92 -16.45 16.78
N THR A 481 4.12 -15.18 16.40
CA THR A 481 3.05 -14.18 16.38
C THR A 481 2.52 -13.97 14.96
N THR A 482 1.28 -13.53 14.88
CA THR A 482 0.67 -13.03 13.65
C THR A 482 0.39 -11.55 13.85
N ILE A 483 0.94 -10.72 12.96
CA ILE A 483 0.55 -9.32 12.81
C ILE A 483 -0.68 -9.32 11.89
N ASP A 484 -1.79 -8.84 12.43
CA ASP A 484 -3.03 -8.64 11.67
C ASP A 484 -3.02 -7.23 11.08
N LEU A 485 -3.26 -7.12 9.77
CA LEU A 485 -3.28 -5.90 8.99
C LEU A 485 -4.61 -5.77 8.22
N THR A 486 -5.61 -6.59 8.52
CA THR A 486 -6.92 -6.61 7.85
C THR A 486 -7.56 -5.22 7.75
N TYR A 487 -7.39 -4.41 8.80
CA TYR A 487 -7.96 -3.06 8.89
C TYR A 487 -7.02 -1.94 8.41
N VAL A 488 -5.83 -2.29 7.91
CA VAL A 488 -4.91 -1.36 7.23
C VAL A 488 -5.24 -1.37 5.74
N GLU A 489 -6.41 -0.80 5.41
CA GLU A 489 -7.07 -1.00 4.11
C GLU A 489 -6.25 -0.53 2.90
N GLN A 490 -5.36 0.44 3.10
CA GLN A 490 -4.54 1.01 2.04
C GLN A 490 -3.41 0.09 1.57
N ILE A 491 -3.12 -1.03 2.25
CA ILE A 491 -2.28 -2.07 1.67
C ILE A 491 -3.00 -2.64 0.45
N ALA A 492 -2.38 -2.50 -0.73
CA ALA A 492 -2.97 -2.87 -2.01
C ALA A 492 -2.81 -4.37 -2.29
N GLU A 493 -1.66 -4.95 -1.90
CA GLU A 493 -1.29 -6.31 -2.30
C GLU A 493 -0.39 -7.05 -1.30
N GLU A 494 -0.30 -8.37 -1.47
CA GLU A 494 0.52 -9.23 -0.63
C GLU A 494 2.03 -8.94 -0.76
N SER A 495 2.49 -8.48 -1.91
CA SER A 495 3.92 -8.15 -2.10
C SER A 495 4.40 -7.05 -1.15
N GLN A 496 3.49 -6.16 -0.71
CA GLN A 496 3.79 -5.18 0.33
C GLN A 496 3.87 -5.82 1.72
N THR A 497 2.98 -6.74 2.09
CA THR A 497 3.07 -7.43 3.39
C THR A 497 4.29 -8.34 3.48
N ARG A 498 4.68 -8.96 2.36
CA ARG A 498 5.96 -9.67 2.23
C ARG A 498 7.14 -8.74 2.49
N ALA A 499 7.14 -7.56 1.86
CA ALA A 499 8.19 -6.56 2.05
C ALA A 499 8.23 -6.04 3.49
N ILE A 500 7.09 -5.73 4.10
CA ILE A 500 6.99 -5.31 5.52
C ILE A 500 7.63 -6.38 6.42
N GLY A 501 7.25 -7.66 6.27
CA GLY A 501 7.84 -8.74 7.05
C GLY A 501 9.37 -8.84 6.87
N GLY A 502 9.83 -8.72 5.62
CA GLY A 502 11.25 -8.69 5.28
C GLY A 502 12.01 -7.51 5.92
N LEU A 503 11.43 -6.31 5.88
CA LEU A 503 11.99 -5.10 6.47
C LEU A 503 12.04 -5.17 7.99
N LEU A 504 11.01 -5.70 8.66
CA LEU A 504 11.05 -5.92 10.10
C LEU A 504 12.17 -6.90 10.48
N LEU A 505 12.32 -7.99 9.72
CA LEU A 505 13.41 -8.94 9.93
C LEU A 505 14.78 -8.31 9.68
N TYR A 506 14.90 -7.47 8.65
CA TYR A 506 16.10 -6.70 8.35
C TYR A 506 16.44 -5.74 9.50
N ALA A 507 15.44 -5.02 10.02
CA ALA A 507 15.60 -4.07 11.11
C ALA A 507 16.14 -4.72 12.39
N VAL A 508 15.62 -5.90 12.73
CA VAL A 508 16.10 -6.70 13.88
C VAL A 508 17.54 -7.18 13.66
N ARG A 509 17.84 -7.75 12.49
CA ARG A 509 19.17 -8.34 12.21
C ARG A 509 20.29 -7.31 12.17
N ASN A 510 19.99 -6.08 11.77
CA ASN A 510 20.97 -5.02 11.59
C ASN A 510 20.98 -4.01 12.75
N GLY A 511 20.28 -4.29 13.86
CA GLY A 511 20.25 -3.40 15.03
C GLY A 511 19.66 -2.02 14.73
N ILE A 512 18.68 -1.95 13.81
CA ILE A 512 17.90 -0.72 13.59
C ILE A 512 16.90 -0.56 14.74
N ILE A 513 16.23 -1.66 15.10
CA ILE A 513 15.44 -1.76 16.33
C ILE A 513 16.41 -2.10 17.46
N ASP A 514 16.86 -1.09 18.19
CA ASP A 514 17.95 -1.17 19.16
C ASP A 514 17.55 -0.78 20.59
N GLY A 515 16.27 -0.48 20.83
CA GLY A 515 15.79 0.02 22.12
C GLY A 515 16.17 1.48 22.41
N LYS A 516 16.63 2.22 21.39
CA LYS A 516 16.98 3.64 21.47
C LYS A 516 16.21 4.49 20.47
N ARG A 517 16.02 3.99 19.24
CA ARG A 517 15.25 4.68 18.21
C ARG A 517 13.75 4.54 18.44
N SER A 518 13.04 5.62 18.19
CA SER A 518 11.58 5.66 18.14
C SER A 518 11.03 4.87 16.94
N VAL A 519 9.73 4.56 16.97
CA VAL A 519 9.04 3.95 15.81
C VAL A 519 9.27 4.77 14.54
N HIS A 520 9.11 6.10 14.63
CA HIS A 520 9.35 7.01 13.50
C HIS A 520 10.79 6.93 12.97
N GLU A 521 11.79 6.97 13.84
CA GLU A 521 13.21 6.89 13.45
C GLU A 521 13.58 5.53 12.86
N ILE A 522 12.99 4.43 13.34
CA ILE A 522 13.17 3.08 12.77
C ILE A 522 12.65 3.05 11.34
N VAL A 523 11.42 3.53 11.12
CA VAL A 523 10.80 3.55 9.79
C VAL A 523 11.58 4.45 8.84
N LYS A 524 11.99 5.63 9.30
CA LYS A 524 12.85 6.54 8.52
C LYS A 524 14.18 5.91 8.12
N ALA A 525 14.85 5.22 9.05
CA ALA A 525 16.09 4.52 8.75
C ALA A 525 15.91 3.39 7.73
N LEU A 526 14.76 2.69 7.75
CA LEU A 526 14.42 1.68 6.74
C LEU A 526 14.17 2.32 5.36
N GLU A 527 13.45 3.45 5.31
CA GLU A 527 13.23 4.21 4.08
C GLU A 527 14.54 4.68 3.46
N GLU A 528 15.42 5.32 4.24
CA GLU A 528 16.75 5.75 3.80
C GLU A 528 17.56 4.58 3.24
N ARG A 529 17.42 3.39 3.85
CA ARG A 529 18.09 2.18 3.39
C ARG A 529 17.54 1.67 2.06
N ILE A 530 16.22 1.68 1.88
CA ILE A 530 15.57 1.31 0.63
C ILE A 530 15.96 2.28 -0.49
N ASP A 531 16.03 3.58 -0.20
CA ASP A 531 16.44 4.58 -1.19
C ASP A 531 17.90 4.48 -1.58
N ALA A 532 18.78 4.11 -0.65
CA ALA A 532 20.21 3.94 -0.93
C ALA A 532 20.55 2.61 -1.64
N GLU A 533 19.91 1.50 -1.24
CA GLU A 533 20.33 0.14 -1.65
C GLU A 533 19.27 -0.62 -2.45
N GLY A 534 18.06 -0.07 -2.57
CA GLY A 534 16.93 -0.73 -3.22
C GLY A 534 16.08 -1.55 -2.25
N LEU A 535 14.88 -1.93 -2.71
CA LEU A 535 13.92 -2.72 -1.94
C LEU A 535 14.43 -4.13 -1.62
N GLU A 536 15.47 -4.59 -2.32
CA GLU A 536 16.12 -5.87 -2.12
C GLU A 536 16.67 -6.09 -0.70
N VAL A 537 16.94 -5.02 0.06
CA VAL A 537 17.39 -5.11 1.45
C VAL A 537 16.38 -5.84 2.35
N ALA A 538 15.09 -5.83 1.98
CA ALA A 538 14.06 -6.59 2.69
C ALA A 538 14.26 -8.11 2.58
N SER A 539 15.06 -8.59 1.61
CA SER A 539 15.29 -10.02 1.42
C SER A 539 16.13 -10.59 2.56
N PRO A 540 15.64 -11.60 3.29
CA PRO A 540 16.42 -12.25 4.34
C PRO A 540 17.48 -13.21 3.81
N PHE A 541 17.50 -13.41 2.49
CA PHE A 541 18.43 -14.29 1.78
C PHE A 541 19.53 -13.46 1.14
N ALA A 542 20.70 -14.07 0.90
CA ALA A 542 21.78 -13.45 0.13
C ALA A 542 21.41 -13.11 -1.33
N ARG A 543 20.16 -13.34 -1.73
CA ARG A 543 19.64 -13.11 -3.08
C ARG A 543 18.35 -12.31 -3.01
N PRO A 544 18.11 -11.38 -3.94
CA PRO A 544 16.87 -10.64 -4.03
C PRO A 544 15.66 -11.57 -4.14
N SER A 545 14.57 -11.28 -3.44
CA SER A 545 13.30 -11.98 -3.68
C SER A 545 12.61 -11.36 -4.91
N ALA A 546 11.88 -12.19 -5.65
CA ALA A 546 11.16 -11.79 -6.86
C ALA A 546 9.82 -11.09 -6.59
N ASP A 547 9.43 -10.89 -5.33
CA ASP A 547 8.03 -10.71 -4.94
C ASP A 547 7.83 -9.72 -3.78
N TYR A 548 8.58 -8.64 -3.80
CA TYR A 548 8.39 -7.50 -2.90
C TYR A 548 7.90 -6.27 -3.67
N ALA A 549 6.97 -5.55 -3.05
CA ALA A 549 6.53 -4.23 -3.47
C ALA A 549 6.76 -3.24 -2.32
N ARG A 550 7.20 -2.01 -2.62
CA ARG A 550 7.59 -1.03 -1.61
C ARG A 550 6.36 -0.65 -0.76
N PRO A 551 6.37 -0.94 0.56
CA PRO A 551 5.33 -0.47 1.46
C PRO A 551 5.55 1.02 1.79
N ARG A 552 4.50 1.71 2.21
CA ARG A 552 4.62 3.08 2.72
C ARG A 552 5.12 3.09 4.16
N PRO A 553 5.77 4.18 4.62
CA PRO A 553 6.17 4.37 6.02
C PRO A 553 5.05 4.08 7.02
N GLU A 554 3.84 4.57 6.72
CA GLU A 554 2.66 4.45 7.57
C GLU A 554 2.24 2.99 7.73
N GLU A 555 2.44 2.16 6.71
CA GLU A 555 2.11 0.73 6.72
C GLU A 555 3.15 -0.09 7.51
N ILE A 556 4.43 0.31 7.47
CA ILE A 556 5.47 -0.28 8.33
C ILE A 556 5.19 0.07 9.79
N CYS A 557 4.87 1.34 10.08
CA CYS A 557 4.49 1.80 11.41
C CYS A 557 3.25 1.04 11.94
N ALA A 558 2.22 0.92 11.10
CA ALA A 558 1.00 0.17 11.41
C ALA A 558 1.29 -1.30 11.76
N ALA A 559 2.22 -1.95 11.07
CA ALA A 559 2.63 -3.33 11.35
C ALA A 559 3.40 -3.47 12.67
N ILE A 560 4.30 -2.53 12.98
CA ILE A 560 4.98 -2.47 14.28
C ILE A 560 3.93 -2.38 15.40
N ASN A 561 2.98 -1.45 15.28
CA ASN A 561 1.98 -1.18 16.32
C ASN A 561 0.96 -2.30 16.55
N ARG A 562 0.77 -3.17 15.56
CA ARG A 562 -0.13 -4.33 15.64
C ARG A 562 0.58 -5.62 16.06
N LEU A 563 1.89 -5.57 16.30
CA LEU A 563 2.63 -6.71 16.83
C LEU A 563 2.19 -7.01 18.27
N ARG A 564 1.60 -8.19 18.49
CA ARG A 564 1.08 -8.59 19.82
C ARG A 564 2.14 -8.70 20.93
N THR A 565 3.42 -8.80 20.58
CA THR A 565 4.55 -8.84 21.52
C THR A 565 5.26 -7.50 21.66
N LEU A 566 4.73 -6.44 21.04
CA LEU A 566 5.30 -5.10 21.15
C LEU A 566 5.34 -4.66 22.62
N VAL A 567 6.51 -4.21 23.04
CA VAL A 567 6.80 -3.53 24.29
C VAL A 567 7.61 -2.31 23.91
N VAL A 568 7.21 -1.15 24.45
CA VAL A 568 7.91 0.11 24.21
C VAL A 568 8.25 0.78 25.54
N ARG A 569 9.34 1.53 25.53
CA ARG A 569 9.77 2.38 26.63
C ARG A 569 9.23 3.80 26.46
#